data_AF-T1DE14-F1
#
_entry.id   AF-T1DE14-F1
#
_cell.length_a   1.000
_cell.length_b   1.000
_cell.length_c   1.000
_cell.angle_alpha   90.00
_cell.angle_beta   90.00
_cell.angle_gamma   90.00
#
_symmetry.space_group_name_H-M   'P 1'
#
loop_
_entity.id
_entity.type
_entity.pdbx_description
1 polymer ?
#
loop_
_entity_poly.entity_id
_entity_poly.type
_entity_poly.pdbx_seq_one_letter_code
_entity_poly.pdbx_strand_id
1 'polypeptide(L)' 'MTMIKIDDKEYDLDQLSEEAKAQLTSLQFVDAELQRLGAQAAVLQTARMAYSKVLNDELVAKTDNELTD' A
#
# COMPACT_ATOMS: atom_id res chain seq x y z
N MET A 1 -7.63 -15.89 28.60
CA MET A 1 -8.75 -15.64 27.66
C MET A 1 -8.42 -14.40 26.87
N THR A 2 -7.71 -14.61 25.76
CA THR A 2 -7.34 -13.56 24.82
C THR A 2 -8.34 -13.61 23.67
N MET A 3 -9.26 -12.67 23.60
CA MET A 3 -10.27 -12.64 22.53
C MET A 3 -9.69 -11.98 21.29
N ILE A 4 -9.86 -12.61 20.13
CA ILE A 4 -9.51 -12.07 18.82
C ILE A 4 -10.74 -12.01 17.93
N LYS A 5 -10.76 -11.04 17.01
CA LYS A 5 -11.83 -10.86 16.04
C LYS A 5 -11.36 -11.32 14.66
N ILE A 6 -12.02 -12.31 14.09
CA ILE A 6 -11.79 -12.83 12.73
C ILE A 6 -13.14 -12.79 12.00
N ASP A 7 -13.21 -12.14 10.82
CA ASP A 7 -14.42 -12.04 10.00
C ASP A 7 -15.68 -11.63 10.79
N ASP A 8 -15.54 -10.60 11.62
CA ASP A 8 -16.58 -10.06 12.49
C ASP A 8 -17.09 -10.97 13.61
N LYS A 9 -16.43 -12.10 13.86
CA LYS A 9 -16.71 -13.00 14.99
C LYS A 9 -15.58 -12.96 16.01
N GLU A 10 -15.97 -13.03 17.28
CA GLU A 10 -15.01 -13.13 18.38
C GLU A 10 -14.70 -14.60 18.68
N TYR A 11 -13.41 -14.88 18.84
CA TYR A 11 -12.87 -16.19 19.19
C TYR A 11 -11.94 -16.06 20.38
N ASP A 12 -11.99 -17.01 21.30
CA ASP A 12 -10.96 -17.15 22.32
C ASP A 12 -9.73 -17.80 21.69
N LEU A 13 -8.62 -17.06 21.61
CA LEU A 13 -7.36 -17.53 21.05
C LEU A 13 -6.86 -18.79 21.74
N ASP A 14 -7.11 -18.89 23.05
CA ASP A 14 -6.68 -20.03 23.87
C ASP A 14 -7.45 -21.32 23.52
N GLN A 15 -8.63 -21.20 22.89
CA GLN A 15 -9.49 -22.31 22.45
C GLN A 15 -9.28 -22.72 20.99
N LEU A 16 -8.45 -21.98 20.23
CA LEU A 16 -8.15 -22.32 18.85
C LEU A 16 -7.18 -23.53 18.79
N SER A 17 -7.32 -24.34 17.74
CA SER A 17 -6.35 -25.40 17.46
C SER A 17 -4.97 -24.82 17.12
N GLU A 18 -3.92 -25.61 17.29
CA GLU A 18 -2.55 -25.19 16.96
C GLU A 18 -2.41 -24.86 15.47
N GLU A 19 -3.10 -25.61 14.60
CA GLU A 19 -3.16 -25.34 13.17
C GLU A 19 -3.83 -23.99 12.89
N ALA A 20 -4.95 -23.68 13.56
CA ALA A 20 -5.64 -22.40 13.40
C ALA A 20 -4.75 -21.22 13.83
N LYS A 21 -4.01 -21.36 14.94
CA LYS A 21 -3.02 -20.35 15.39
C LYS A 21 -1.88 -20.18 14.39
N ALA A 22 -1.38 -21.26 13.79
CA ALA A 22 -0.34 -21.20 12.76
C ALA A 22 -0.82 -20.49 11.48
N GLN A 23 -2.06 -20.75 11.06
CA GLN A 23 -2.67 -20.05 9.92
C GLN A 23 -2.92 -18.57 10.23
N LEU A 24 -3.39 -18.24 11.44
CA LEU A 24 -3.56 -16.84 11.88
C LEU A 24 -2.23 -16.07 11.83
N THR A 25 -1.14 -16.70 12.28
CA THR A 25 0.20 -16.09 12.22
C THR A 25 0.64 -15.85 10.77
N SER A 26 0.39 -16.82 9.88
CA SER A 26 0.68 -16.68 8.45
C SER A 26 -0.13 -15.54 7.83
N LEU A 27 -1.41 -15.42 8.19
CA LEU A 27 -2.30 -14.35 7.69
C LEU A 27 -1.80 -12.97 8.15
N GLN A 28 -1.51 -12.81 9.43
CA GLN A 28 -0.96 -11.56 9.99
C GLN A 28 0.34 -11.13 9.30
N PHE A 29 1.20 -12.09 8.98
CA PHE A 29 2.43 -11.83 8.23
C PHE A 29 2.13 -11.32 6.81
N VAL A 30 1.20 -11.96 6.09
CA VAL A 30 0.81 -11.54 4.74
C VAL A 30 0.16 -10.15 4.76
N ASP A 31 -0.70 -9.86 5.73
CA ASP A 31 -1.35 -8.56 5.88
C ASP A 31 -0.33 -7.44 6.12
N ALA A 32 0.67 -7.68 6.98
CA ALA A 32 1.75 -6.73 7.22
C ALA A 32 2.55 -6.46 5.94
N GLU A 33 2.81 -7.49 5.13
CA GLU A 33 3.53 -7.35 3.87
C GLU A 33 2.71 -6.60 2.82
N LEU A 34 1.40 -6.85 2.74
CA LEU A 34 0.48 -6.08 1.88
C LEU A 34 0.45 -4.60 2.26
N GLN A 35 0.40 -4.28 3.56
CA GLN A 35 0.50 -2.90 4.03
C GLN A 35 1.84 -2.25 3.65
N ARG A 36 2.95 -3.00 3.80
CA ARG A 36 4.29 -2.53 3.40
C ARG A 36 4.37 -2.22 1.90
N LEU A 37 3.80 -3.09 1.06
CA LEU A 37 3.72 -2.87 -0.39
C LEU A 37 2.86 -1.65 -0.73
N GLY A 38 1.71 -1.49 -0.07
CA GLY A 38 0.85 -0.31 -0.25
C GLY A 38 1.57 1.00 0.07
N ALA A 39 2.36 1.03 1.15
CA ALA A 39 3.18 2.18 1.50
C ALA A 39 4.24 2.50 0.43
N GLN A 40 4.92 1.48 -0.10
CA GLN A 40 5.88 1.66 -1.21
C GLN A 40 5.20 2.18 -2.47
N ALA A 41 4.03 1.65 -2.81
CA ALA A 41 3.25 2.12 -3.95
C ALA A 41 2.87 3.61 -3.81
N ALA A 42 2.49 4.06 -2.61
CA ALA A 42 2.18 5.47 -2.35
C ALA A 42 3.39 6.40 -2.56
N VAL A 43 4.58 5.96 -2.13
CA VAL A 43 5.84 6.70 -2.36
C VAL A 43 6.13 6.81 -3.86
N LEU A 44 6.04 5.69 -4.59
CA LEU A 44 6.29 5.66 -6.03
C LEU A 44 5.26 6.50 -6.81
N GLN A 45 4.00 6.49 -6.39
CA GLN A 45 2.96 7.32 -6.99
C GLN A 45 3.27 8.82 -6.82
N THR A 46 3.78 9.22 -5.66
CA THR A 46 4.21 10.60 -5.40
C THR A 46 5.36 11.00 -6.32
N ALA A 47 6.39 10.16 -6.43
CA ALA A 47 7.51 10.39 -7.34
C ALA A 47 7.05 10.50 -8.81
N ARG A 48 6.15 9.60 -9.25
CA ARG A 48 5.55 9.65 -10.59
C ARG A 48 4.84 10.97 -10.86
N MET A 49 4.05 11.48 -9.90
CA MET A 49 3.37 12.77 -10.05
C MET A 49 4.38 13.92 -10.16
N ALA A 50 5.44 13.92 -9.36
CA ALA A 50 6.49 14.93 -9.43
C ALA A 50 7.17 14.94 -10.80
N TYR A 51 7.57 13.77 -11.31
CA TYR A 51 8.17 13.66 -12.64
C TYR A 51 7.20 14.04 -13.76
N SER A 52 5.92 13.67 -13.65
CA SER A 52 4.90 14.07 -14.62
C SER A 52 4.73 15.59 -14.67
N LYS A 53 4.80 16.27 -13.51
CA LYS A 53 4.75 17.73 -13.45
C LYS A 53 5.95 18.36 -14.16
N VAL A 54 7.17 17.91 -13.84
CA VAL A 54 8.40 18.43 -14.47
C VAL A 54 8.34 18.25 -15.98
N LEU A 55 7.94 17.07 -16.45
CA LEU A 55 7.79 16.80 -17.87
C LEU A 55 6.79 17.77 -18.53
N ASN A 56 5.62 17.99 -17.91
CA ASN A 56 4.63 18.93 -18.44
C ASN A 56 5.18 20.35 -18.50
N ASP A 57 5.89 20.81 -17.46
CA ASP A 57 6.49 22.15 -17.42
C ASP A 57 7.52 22.31 -18.57
N GLU A 58 8.34 21.30 -18.86
CA GLU A 58 9.30 21.31 -19.98
C GLU A 58 8.61 21.34 -21.35
N LEU A 59 7.50 20.61 -21.52
CA LEU A 59 6.75 20.58 -22.78
C LEU A 59 6.05 21.91 -23.05
N VAL A 60 5.44 22.53 -22.04
CA VAL A 60 4.83 23.86 -22.19
C VAL A 60 5.88 24.91 -22.50
N ALA A 61 7.02 24.92 -21.81
CA ALA A 61 8.11 25.86 -22.07
C ALA A 61 8.68 25.78 -23.49
N LYS A 62 8.68 24.59 -24.11
CA LYS A 62 9.03 24.45 -25.53
C LYS A 62 7.96 25.02 -26.47
N THR A 63 6.68 24.85 -26.11
CA THR A 63 5.56 25.29 -26.94
C THR A 63 5.45 26.82 -26.99
N ASP A 64 5.75 27.51 -25.89
CA ASP A 64 5.76 28.98 -25.83
C ASP A 64 6.94 29.61 -26.58
N ASN A 65 8.06 28.90 -26.71
CA ASN A 65 9.24 29.35 -27.45
C ASN A 65 9.16 29.11 -28.98
N GLU A 66 8.17 28.34 -29.47
CA GLU A 66 7.95 28.09 -30.90
C GLU A 66 6.89 29.01 -31.53
N LEU A 67 6.26 29.91 -30.74
CA LEU A 67 5.25 30.88 -31.19
C LEU A 67 5.73 32.33 -31.27
N THR A 68 7.03 32.57 -31.03
CA THR A 68 7.71 33.85 -31.28
C THR A 68 8.77 33.68 -32.36
N ASP A 69 8.32 33.48 -33.60
CA ASP A 69 9.04 33.83 -34.84
C ASP A 69 8.01 34.16 -35.93
#